data_AF-A0AA46PQL8-F1
#
_entry.id   AF-A0AA46PQL8-F1
#
_cell.length_a   1.000
_cell.length_b   1.000
_cell.length_c   1.000
_cell.angle_alpha   90.00
_cell.angle_beta   90.00
_cell.angle_gamma   90.00
#
_symmetry.space_group_name_H-M   'P 1'
#
loop_
_entity.id
_entity.type
_entity.pdbx_description
1 polymer ?
#
loop_
_entity_poly.entity_id
_entity_poly.type
_entity_poly.pdbx_seq_one_letter_code
_entity_poly.pdbx_strand_id
1 'polypeptide(L)'
;MLKNKKLNMTLSILGMVIAIALSYSVLVFLNKDESKMQKTSANAEAPAQGLMYEDLGDFIASNHTFYNETLGWGRDRKVSWPKQRKQAELIINSLKKISAENEDLQKDLGTITSLAETVQSGTKEKDVLIKLHRYFHDLDIGFNDYKDTTDYFDVTEYKGES
;
A
#
# COMPACT_ATOMS: atom_id res chain seq x y z
N MET A 1 15.69 18.92 -30.14
CA MET A 1 15.61 17.50 -29.70
C MET A 1 14.46 17.27 -28.70
N LEU A 2 13.24 17.75 -28.97
CA LEU A 2 12.13 17.81 -27.99
C LEU A 2 10.92 16.90 -28.26
N LYS A 3 10.97 16.03 -29.28
CA LYS A 3 9.79 15.27 -29.73
C LYS A 3 9.63 13.88 -29.09
N ASN A 4 10.65 13.34 -28.42
CA ASN A 4 10.62 11.93 -27.95
C ASN A 4 10.14 11.74 -26.51
N LYS A 5 10.08 12.80 -25.69
CA LYS A 5 9.69 12.67 -24.26
C LYS A 5 8.18 12.45 -24.06
N LYS A 6 7.34 12.90 -25.00
CA LYS A 6 5.88 12.76 -24.90
C LYS A 6 5.37 11.36 -25.28
N LEU A 7 6.08 10.65 -26.14
CA LEU A 7 5.63 9.35 -26.66
C LEU A 7 5.70 8.24 -25.58
N ASN A 8 6.72 8.29 -24.71
CA ASN A 8 6.92 7.33 -23.62
C ASN A 8 5.93 7.57 -22.46
N MET A 9 5.47 8.80 -22.27
CA MET A 9 4.47 9.15 -21.25
C MET A 9 3.08 8.61 -21.64
N THR A 10 2.72 8.66 -22.93
CA THR A 10 1.42 8.19 -23.42
C THR A 10 1.28 6.67 -23.46
N LEU A 11 2.36 5.92 -23.72
CA LEU A 11 2.31 4.44 -23.69
C LEU A 11 2.12 3.89 -22.26
N SER A 12 2.71 4.54 -21.25
CA SER A 12 2.49 4.19 -19.84
C SER A 12 1.04 4.47 -19.40
N ILE A 13 0.45 5.60 -19.82
CA ILE A 13 -0.94 5.96 -19.50
C ILE A 13 -1.94 4.99 -20.14
N LEU A 14 -1.75 4.56 -21.39
CA LEU A 14 -2.72 3.70 -22.09
C LEU A 14 -2.68 2.25 -21.61
N GLY A 15 -1.50 1.71 -21.25
CA GLY A 15 -1.38 0.38 -20.63
C GLY A 15 -2.03 0.30 -19.25
N MET A 16 -1.96 1.40 -18.47
CA MET A 16 -2.52 1.48 -17.12
C MET A 16 -4.06 1.59 -17.11
N VAL A 17 -4.67 2.21 -18.13
CA VAL A 17 -6.15 2.29 -18.27
C VAL A 17 -6.80 0.92 -18.54
N ILE A 18 -6.11 0.01 -19.25
CA ILE A 18 -6.63 -1.32 -19.54
C ILE A 18 -6.63 -2.21 -18.27
N ALA A 19 -5.61 -2.09 -17.41
CA ALA A 19 -5.57 -2.79 -16.11
C ALA A 19 -6.66 -2.31 -15.12
N ILE A 20 -7.04 -1.02 -15.20
CA ILE A 20 -8.12 -0.43 -14.40
C ILE A 20 -9.50 -0.99 -14.83
N ALA A 21 -9.72 -1.24 -16.12
CA ALA A 21 -10.97 -1.82 -16.60
C ALA A 21 -11.15 -3.28 -16.15
N LEU A 22 -10.07 -4.08 -16.13
CA LEU A 22 -10.11 -5.48 -15.70
C LEU A 22 -10.36 -5.61 -14.19
N SER A 23 -9.66 -4.82 -13.37
CA SER A 23 -9.84 -4.84 -11.91
C SER A 23 -11.23 -4.36 -11.46
N TYR A 24 -11.79 -3.32 -12.09
CA TYR A 24 -13.17 -2.88 -11.83
C TYR A 24 -14.22 -3.89 -12.33
N SER A 25 -13.98 -4.55 -13.48
CA SER A 25 -14.91 -5.53 -14.04
C SER A 25 -15.03 -6.77 -13.15
N VAL A 26 -13.92 -7.27 -12.57
CA VAL A 26 -13.93 -8.36 -11.58
C VAL A 26 -14.72 -7.95 -10.33
N LEU A 27 -14.52 -6.75 -9.82
CA LEU A 27 -15.17 -6.25 -8.60
C LEU A 27 -16.71 -6.07 -8.78
N VAL A 28 -17.15 -5.63 -9.95
CA VAL A 28 -18.58 -5.51 -10.29
C VAL A 28 -19.23 -6.88 -10.56
N PHE A 29 -18.51 -7.83 -11.16
CA PHE A 29 -19.02 -9.18 -11.40
C PHE A 29 -19.21 -9.95 -10.09
N LEU A 30 -18.26 -9.84 -9.15
CA LEU A 30 -18.35 -10.45 -7.82
C LEU A 30 -19.49 -9.86 -6.96
N ASN A 31 -19.81 -8.57 -7.11
CA ASN A 31 -20.89 -7.93 -6.35
C ASN A 31 -22.31 -8.17 -6.91
N LYS A 32 -22.47 -8.83 -8.06
CA LYS A 32 -23.78 -9.01 -8.71
C LYS A 32 -24.55 -10.25 -8.22
N ASP A 33 -23.87 -11.23 -7.63
CA ASP A 33 -24.48 -12.50 -7.20
C ASP A 33 -25.06 -12.48 -5.77
N GLU A 34 -24.79 -11.46 -4.95
CA GLU A 34 -25.27 -11.42 -3.56
C GLU A 34 -26.76 -11.06 -3.39
N SER A 35 -27.49 -10.73 -4.46
CA SER A 35 -28.86 -10.20 -4.35
C SER A 35 -29.98 -11.24 -4.23
N LYS A 36 -29.66 -12.54 -4.05
CA LYS A 36 -30.65 -13.55 -3.63
C LYS A 36 -30.00 -14.63 -2.78
N MET A 37 -30.29 -14.65 -1.48
CA MET A 37 -30.70 -15.83 -0.70
C MET A 37 -30.86 -15.41 0.78
N GLN A 38 -32.02 -15.75 1.34
CA GLN A 38 -32.48 -15.34 2.67
C GLN A 38 -32.19 -16.44 3.71
N LYS A 39 -31.71 -16.01 4.88
CA LYS A 39 -31.68 -16.65 6.23
C LYS A 39 -31.34 -18.14 6.34
N THR A 40 -30.26 -18.43 7.08
CA THR A 40 -30.28 -19.30 8.27
C THR A 40 -29.18 -18.85 9.24
N SER A 41 -29.52 -18.83 10.53
CA SER A 41 -28.68 -18.42 11.66
C SER A 41 -27.78 -19.57 12.11
N ALA A 42 -26.46 -19.36 12.10
CA ALA A 42 -25.50 -20.01 13.00
C ALA A 42 -24.20 -19.21 12.96
N ASN A 43 -23.80 -18.70 14.13
CA ASN A 43 -22.46 -18.25 14.52
C ASN A 43 -21.44 -18.10 13.38
N ALA A 44 -21.51 -17.00 12.63
CA ALA A 44 -20.52 -16.66 11.63
C ALA A 44 -19.54 -15.68 12.27
N GLU A 45 -18.35 -16.18 12.56
CA GLU A 45 -17.15 -15.36 12.68
C GLU A 45 -17.17 -14.33 11.55
N ALA A 46 -16.94 -13.07 11.91
CA ALA A 46 -16.87 -11.98 10.93
C ALA A 46 -15.97 -12.43 9.77
N PRO A 47 -16.38 -12.25 8.50
CA PRO A 47 -15.58 -12.70 7.38
C PRO A 47 -14.22 -12.07 7.54
N ALA A 48 -13.19 -12.91 7.69
CA ALA A 48 -11.81 -12.50 7.64
C ALA A 48 -11.65 -11.79 6.31
N GLN A 49 -11.70 -10.46 6.32
CA GLN A 49 -11.40 -9.63 5.16
C GLN A 49 -10.00 -10.03 4.77
N GLY A 50 -9.94 -10.80 3.68
CA GLY A 50 -8.80 -11.60 3.27
C GLY A 50 -7.55 -10.74 3.20
N LEU A 51 -6.42 -11.37 3.50
CA LEU A 51 -5.11 -10.74 3.32
C LEU A 51 -5.04 -10.15 1.92
N MET A 52 -4.55 -8.91 1.81
CA MET A 52 -4.25 -8.36 0.50
C MET A 52 -2.92 -8.87 -0.06
N TYR A 53 -2.04 -9.43 0.80
CA TYR A 53 -0.66 -9.76 0.44
C TYR A 53 -0.26 -11.14 0.98
N GLU A 54 0.37 -11.94 0.12
CA GLU A 54 0.95 -13.26 0.47
C GLU A 54 2.48 -13.19 0.63
N ASP A 55 3.11 -12.13 0.10
CA ASP A 55 4.56 -11.90 0.12
C ASP A 55 4.89 -10.52 0.73
N LEU A 56 6.02 -10.46 1.44
CA LEU A 56 6.57 -9.24 2.04
C LEU A 56 6.97 -8.22 0.96
N GLY A 57 7.53 -8.68 -0.16
CA GLY A 57 7.90 -7.81 -1.27
C GLY A 57 6.69 -7.07 -1.86
N ASP A 58 5.63 -7.83 -2.17
CA ASP A 58 4.35 -7.28 -2.65
C ASP A 58 3.70 -6.33 -1.64
N PHE A 59 3.77 -6.66 -0.34
CA PHE A 59 3.29 -5.79 0.73
C PHE A 59 4.03 -4.44 0.74
N ILE A 60 5.36 -4.44 0.62
CA ILE A 60 6.18 -3.23 0.59
C ILE A 60 5.84 -2.39 -0.65
N ALA A 61 5.93 -2.97 -1.84
CA ALA A 61 5.73 -2.26 -3.12
C ALA A 61 4.33 -1.66 -3.25
N SER A 62 3.31 -2.40 -2.81
CA SER A 62 1.91 -1.94 -2.88
C SER A 62 1.64 -0.76 -1.95
N ASN A 63 2.21 -0.79 -0.75
CA ASN A 63 2.06 0.32 0.19
C ASN A 63 2.87 1.55 -0.24
N HIS A 64 4.08 1.36 -0.80
CA HIS A 64 4.83 2.44 -1.41
C HIS A 64 4.02 3.11 -2.53
N THR A 65 3.45 2.32 -3.45
CA THR A 65 2.57 2.80 -4.52
C THR A 65 1.40 3.60 -3.97
N PHE A 66 0.68 3.08 -2.97
CA PHE A 66 -0.44 3.78 -2.34
C PHE A 66 -0.03 5.16 -1.79
N TYR A 67 1.09 5.25 -1.09
CA TYR A 67 1.52 6.52 -0.50
C TYR A 67 2.05 7.49 -1.56
N ASN A 68 2.74 7.02 -2.59
CA ASN A 68 3.12 7.84 -3.73
C ASN A 68 1.89 8.42 -4.45
N GLU A 69 0.84 7.63 -4.65
CA GLU A 69 -0.39 8.05 -5.30
C GLU A 69 -1.25 9.00 -4.46
N THR A 70 -1.19 8.89 -3.12
CA THR A 70 -2.09 9.65 -2.23
C THR A 70 -1.42 10.86 -1.59
N LEU A 71 -0.09 10.87 -1.46
CA LEU A 71 0.68 11.96 -0.86
C LEU A 71 1.66 12.60 -1.83
N GLY A 72 2.19 11.83 -2.79
CA GLY A 72 3.15 12.29 -3.78
C GLY A 72 2.60 13.39 -4.71
N TRP A 73 3.51 14.09 -5.36
CA TRP A 73 3.20 15.11 -6.38
C TRP A 73 2.30 16.25 -5.85
N GLY A 74 2.44 16.58 -4.56
CA GLY A 74 1.69 17.64 -3.88
C GLY A 74 0.25 17.28 -3.49
N ARG A 75 -0.10 15.98 -3.49
CA ARG A 75 -1.40 15.49 -3.02
C ARG A 75 -1.52 15.49 -1.49
N ASP A 76 -0.40 15.52 -0.79
CA ASP A 76 -0.30 15.75 0.67
C ASP A 76 -0.99 17.05 1.14
N ARG A 77 -1.24 18.01 0.25
CA ARG A 77 -2.02 19.23 0.54
C ARG A 77 -3.52 18.97 0.74
N LYS A 78 -4.04 17.85 0.23
CA LYS A 78 -5.47 17.47 0.29
C LYS A 78 -5.62 16.00 0.67
N VAL A 79 -5.12 15.65 1.86
CA VAL A 79 -5.17 14.27 2.37
C VAL A 79 -6.60 13.76 2.51
N SER A 80 -6.86 12.59 1.92
CA SER A 80 -8.09 11.82 2.17
C SER A 80 -7.94 10.94 3.41
N TRP A 81 -8.20 11.49 4.59
CA TRP A 81 -8.09 10.76 5.86
C TRP A 81 -8.88 9.43 5.91
N PRO A 82 -10.09 9.31 5.35
CA PRO A 82 -10.78 8.02 5.29
C PRO A 82 -9.99 6.95 4.51
N LYS A 83 -9.35 7.31 3.40
CA LYS A 83 -8.49 6.39 2.64
C LYS A 83 -7.26 5.99 3.43
N GLN A 84 -6.61 6.95 4.09
CA GLN A 84 -5.42 6.70 4.91
C GLN A 84 -5.71 5.77 6.08
N ARG A 85 -6.84 5.96 6.78
CA ARG A 85 -7.28 5.06 7.86
C ARG A 85 -7.56 3.65 7.38
N LYS A 86 -8.23 3.52 6.22
CA LYS A 86 -8.49 2.21 5.62
C LYS A 86 -7.18 1.50 5.27
N GLN A 87 -6.21 2.22 4.68
CA GLN A 87 -4.91 1.62 4.39
C GLN A 87 -4.16 1.21 5.66
N ALA A 88 -4.17 2.07 6.69
CA ALA A 88 -3.55 1.75 7.97
C ALA A 88 -4.11 0.47 8.60
N GLU A 89 -5.44 0.27 8.54
CA GLU A 89 -6.07 -0.98 8.98
C GLU A 89 -5.60 -2.20 8.18
N LEU A 90 -5.46 -2.06 6.85
CA LEU A 90 -4.93 -3.13 6.00
C LEU A 90 -3.47 -3.45 6.31
N ILE A 91 -2.65 -2.44 6.58
CA ILE A 91 -1.25 -2.59 7.01
C ILE A 91 -1.18 -3.42 8.30
N ILE A 92 -1.90 -2.99 9.34
CA ILE A 92 -1.92 -3.67 10.64
C ILE A 92 -2.36 -5.12 10.51
N ASN A 93 -3.41 -5.38 9.71
CA ASN A 93 -3.92 -6.73 9.53
C ASN A 93 -2.96 -7.63 8.71
N SER A 94 -2.22 -7.07 7.76
CA SER A 94 -1.23 -7.82 6.98
C SER A 94 -0.01 -8.19 7.82
N LEU A 95 0.48 -7.26 8.66
CA LEU A 95 1.62 -7.47 9.54
C LEU A 95 1.37 -8.46 10.70
N LYS A 96 0.12 -8.87 10.94
CA LYS A 96 -0.19 -10.00 11.83
C LYS A 96 0.24 -11.36 11.26
N LYS A 97 0.46 -11.44 9.94
CA LYS A 97 0.71 -12.70 9.23
C LYS A 97 1.99 -12.70 8.42
N ILE A 98 2.50 -11.52 8.07
CA ILE A 98 3.80 -11.34 7.44
C ILE A 98 4.85 -11.20 8.53
N SER A 99 5.94 -11.96 8.41
CA SER A 99 7.13 -11.85 9.26
C SER A 99 8.38 -11.77 8.41
N ALA A 100 9.41 -11.12 8.93
CA ALA A 100 10.75 -11.12 8.35
C ALA A 100 11.70 -11.89 9.28
N GLU A 101 12.70 -12.58 8.73
CA GLU A 101 13.76 -13.21 9.52
C GLU A 101 14.83 -12.19 9.96
N ASN A 102 15.08 -11.18 9.14
CA ASN A 102 16.06 -10.12 9.41
C ASN A 102 15.60 -9.20 10.56
N GLU A 103 16.44 -9.04 11.59
CA GLU A 103 16.11 -8.25 12.78
C GLU A 103 15.86 -6.76 12.50
N ASP A 104 16.61 -6.16 11.57
CA ASP A 104 16.43 -4.75 11.23
C ASP A 104 15.12 -4.53 10.48
N LEU A 105 14.79 -5.46 9.57
CA LEU A 105 13.50 -5.47 8.90
C LEU A 105 12.35 -5.65 9.90
N GLN A 106 12.50 -6.50 10.91
CA GLN A 106 11.51 -6.63 11.99
C GLN A 106 11.30 -5.32 12.76
N LYS A 107 12.37 -4.58 13.07
CA LYS A 107 12.27 -3.26 13.74
C LYS A 107 11.53 -2.25 12.86
N ASP A 108 11.81 -2.24 11.57
CA ASP A 108 11.13 -1.36 10.61
C ASP A 108 9.65 -1.69 10.49
N LEU A 109 9.29 -2.98 10.37
CA LEU A 109 7.89 -3.44 10.35
C LEU A 109 7.16 -3.14 11.66
N GLY A 110 7.84 -3.23 12.80
CA GLY A 110 7.32 -2.82 14.10
C GLY A 110 7.00 -1.31 14.13
N THR A 111 7.91 -0.48 13.63
CA THR A 111 7.71 0.97 13.55
C THR A 111 6.56 1.34 12.61
N ILE A 112 6.47 0.68 11.44
CA ILE A 112 5.36 0.82 10.50
C ILE A 112 4.03 0.48 11.18
N THR A 113 3.98 -0.58 11.99
CA THR A 113 2.78 -0.96 12.74
C THR A 113 2.34 0.18 13.68
N SER A 114 3.25 0.72 14.50
CA SER A 114 2.92 1.81 15.43
C SER A 114 2.47 3.09 14.71
N LEU A 115 3.08 3.42 13.57
CA LEU A 115 2.67 4.56 12.75
C LEU A 115 1.26 4.33 12.16
N ALA A 116 0.97 3.12 11.66
CA ALA A 116 -0.33 2.75 11.14
C ALA A 116 -1.42 2.80 12.24
N GLU A 117 -1.14 2.30 13.44
CA GLU A 117 -2.05 2.39 14.59
C GLU A 117 -2.37 3.85 14.94
N THR A 118 -1.35 4.73 14.88
CA THR A 118 -1.54 6.17 15.08
C THR A 118 -2.52 6.74 14.06
N VAL A 119 -2.40 6.39 12.77
CA VAL A 119 -3.34 6.83 11.73
C VAL A 119 -4.73 6.24 11.96
N GLN A 120 -4.81 4.94 12.26
CA GLN A 120 -6.08 4.22 12.49
C GLN A 120 -6.88 4.84 13.64
N SER A 121 -6.21 5.28 14.71
CA SER A 121 -6.83 5.91 15.89
C SER A 121 -7.61 7.20 15.58
N GLY A 122 -7.40 7.79 14.39
CA GLY A 122 -8.13 8.97 13.94
C GLY A 122 -7.32 10.27 13.99
N THR A 123 -6.06 10.20 14.43
CA THR A 123 -5.11 11.31 14.43
C THR A 123 -4.90 11.84 13.01
N LYS A 124 -4.95 13.16 12.84
CA LYS A 124 -4.77 13.85 11.56
C LYS A 124 -3.39 14.47 11.42
N GLU A 125 -2.36 13.71 11.78
CA GLU A 125 -0.96 14.13 11.71
C GLU A 125 -0.36 13.75 10.36
N LYS A 126 -0.16 14.76 9.50
CA LYS A 126 0.38 14.53 8.16
C LYS A 126 1.79 13.93 8.19
N ASP A 127 2.59 14.28 9.20
CA ASP A 127 3.95 13.80 9.34
C ASP A 127 4.01 12.28 9.57
N VAL A 128 3.00 11.70 10.22
CA VAL A 128 2.88 10.24 10.37
C VAL A 128 2.68 9.56 9.00
N LEU A 129 1.86 10.14 8.13
CA LEU A 129 1.66 9.64 6.77
C LEU A 129 2.92 9.76 5.91
N ILE A 130 3.65 10.86 6.06
CA ILE A 130 4.93 11.07 5.37
C ILE A 130 5.97 10.06 5.84
N LYS A 131 6.01 9.77 7.15
CA LYS A 131 6.89 8.72 7.69
C LYS A 131 6.54 7.36 7.11
N LEU A 132 5.26 6.96 7.11
CA LEU A 132 4.83 5.71 6.48
C LEU A 132 5.27 5.62 5.02
N HIS A 133 5.07 6.69 4.24
CA HIS A 133 5.55 6.74 2.86
C HIS A 133 7.04 6.49 2.75
N ARG A 134 7.86 7.18 3.56
CA ARG A 134 9.33 7.06 3.53
C ARG A 134 9.82 5.67 3.94
N TYR A 135 9.20 5.06 4.95
CA TYR A 135 9.51 3.69 5.34
C TYR A 135 9.27 2.73 4.19
N PHE A 136 8.07 2.77 3.58
CA PHE A 136 7.77 1.88 2.45
C PHE A 136 8.66 2.17 1.24
N HIS A 137 8.99 3.42 0.97
CA HIS A 137 9.89 3.80 -0.10
C HIS A 137 11.32 3.25 0.09
N ASP A 138 11.93 3.47 1.26
CA ASP A 138 13.29 3.00 1.53
C ASP A 138 13.35 1.47 1.58
N LEU A 139 12.31 0.81 2.10
CA LEU A 139 12.16 -0.65 2.04
C LEU A 139 11.98 -1.16 0.61
N ASP A 140 11.22 -0.47 -0.25
CA ASP A 140 11.04 -0.89 -1.65
C ASP A 140 12.36 -0.80 -2.43
N ILE A 141 13.17 0.21 -2.14
CA ILE A 141 14.53 0.31 -2.67
C ILE A 141 15.41 -0.82 -2.14
N GLY A 142 15.46 -1.01 -0.82
CA GLY A 142 16.39 -1.95 -0.19
C GLY A 142 16.03 -3.43 -0.36
N PHE A 143 14.73 -3.76 -0.34
CA PHE A 143 14.23 -5.14 -0.37
C PHE A 143 13.81 -5.58 -1.78
N ASN A 144 13.12 -4.71 -2.53
CA ASN A 144 12.59 -5.05 -3.86
C ASN A 144 13.47 -4.53 -5.02
N ASP A 145 14.61 -3.89 -4.73
CA ASP A 145 15.49 -3.30 -5.75
C ASP A 145 14.73 -2.31 -6.66
N TYR A 146 13.86 -1.47 -6.07
CA TYR A 146 13.11 -0.43 -6.78
C TYR A 146 14.05 0.67 -7.34
N LYS A 147 13.95 0.98 -8.65
CA LYS A 147 14.93 1.83 -9.38
C LYS A 147 14.38 3.10 -10.02
N ASP A 148 13.10 3.41 -9.86
CA ASP A 148 12.54 4.60 -10.51
C ASP A 148 13.01 5.91 -9.85
N THR A 149 13.71 5.82 -8.72
CA THR A 149 14.30 6.95 -7.99
C THR A 149 15.65 6.55 -7.38
N THR A 150 16.48 7.55 -7.12
CA THR A 150 17.73 7.43 -6.33
C THR A 150 17.62 8.12 -4.98
N ASP A 151 16.47 8.75 -4.70
CA ASP A 151 16.22 9.34 -3.40
C ASP A 151 16.18 8.21 -2.36
N TYR A 152 16.71 8.47 -1.17
CA TYR A 152 16.67 7.53 -0.05
C TYR A 152 16.60 8.38 1.22
N PHE A 153 15.63 8.12 2.08
CA PHE A 153 15.32 9.01 3.22
C PHE A 153 16.04 8.65 4.50
N ASP A 154 16.70 7.49 4.52
CA ASP A 154 17.48 6.97 5.64
C ASP A 154 16.63 6.82 6.92
N VAL A 155 15.39 6.35 6.76
CA VAL A 155 14.46 6.14 7.88
C VAL A 155 14.37 4.68 8.34
N THR A 156 14.81 3.74 7.52
CA THR A 156 14.83 2.30 7.83
C THR A 156 16.15 1.91 8.48
N GLU A 157 16.12 0.90 9.34
CA GLU A 157 17.33 0.21 9.81
C GLU A 157 17.83 -0.77 8.75
N TYR A 158 16.91 -1.46 8.05
CA TYR A 158 17.24 -2.37 6.96
C TYR A 158 17.81 -1.62 5.74
N LYS A 159 18.97 -2.08 5.23
CA LYS A 159 19.71 -1.48 4.10
C LYS A 159 19.89 -2.41 2.89
N GLY A 160 19.18 -3.54 2.86
CA GLY A 160 19.33 -4.58 1.82
C GLY A 160 20.17 -5.77 2.29
N GLU A 161 20.14 -6.87 1.53
CA GLU A 161 21.01 -8.02 1.77
C GLU A 161 22.45 -7.70 1.31
N SER A 162 23.41 -8.01 2.18
CA SER A 162 24.87 -7.81 1.94
C SER A 162 25.50 -9.01 1.26
#